data_AF-A0AAP1YEX5-F1
#
_entry.id   AF-A0AAP1YEX5-F1
#
_cell.length_a   1.000
_cell.length_b   1.000
_cell.length_c   1.000
_cell.angle_alpha   90.00
_cell.angle_beta   90.00
_cell.angle_gamma   90.00
#
_symmetry.space_group_name_H-M   'P 1'
#
loop_
_entity.id
_entity.type
_entity.pdbx_description
1 polymer ?
#
loop_
_entity_poly.entity_id
_entity_poly.type
_entity_poly.pdbx_seq_one_letter_code
_entity_poly.pdbx_strand_id
1 'polypeptide(L)'
;MSPSQAHAAKARSSRQSVKLDDITIVDPAVLKRAVGAMAFGNAMEWFDFGVYSYIAVTLGKVFFPSSSPSAQLLATFGTFAAAFLVRPLGGMVFGPLGDRIGRQRVLAATMIMMAVG
;
A
#
# COMPACT_ATOMS: atom_id res chain seq x y z
N MET A 1 30.48 -49.50 29.18
CA MET A 1 29.42 -48.50 29.46
C MET A 1 29.58 -47.37 28.46
N SER A 2 28.69 -47.27 27.46
CA SER A 2 28.71 -46.23 26.41
C SER A 2 27.62 -45.20 26.72
N PRO A 3 27.95 -43.94 27.04
CA PRO A 3 26.96 -42.90 27.26
C PRO A 3 26.57 -42.21 25.95
N SER A 4 25.29 -41.81 25.89
CA SER A 4 24.80 -40.68 25.10
C SER A 4 24.29 -40.95 23.68
N GLN A 5 23.27 -41.79 23.56
CA GLN A 5 22.23 -41.63 22.54
C GLN A 5 21.35 -40.38 22.79
N ALA A 6 21.96 -39.20 22.96
CA ALA A 6 21.24 -37.95 23.28
C ALA A 6 20.90 -37.09 22.05
N HIS A 7 21.16 -37.55 20.83
CA HIS A 7 21.00 -36.75 19.60
C HIS A 7 19.96 -37.27 18.60
N ALA A 8 19.02 -38.12 19.03
CA ALA A 8 17.97 -38.66 18.13
C ALA A 8 16.55 -38.12 18.41
N ALA A 9 16.42 -37.03 19.19
CA ALA A 9 15.13 -36.59 19.73
C ALA A 9 14.72 -35.16 19.32
N LYS A 10 14.76 -34.78 18.04
CA LYS A 10 14.06 -33.54 17.60
C LYS A 10 13.79 -33.38 16.09
N ALA A 11 13.38 -34.44 15.41
CA ALA A 11 12.97 -34.35 14.00
C ALA A 11 11.53 -34.83 13.74
N ARG A 12 10.65 -34.78 14.75
CA ARG A 12 9.20 -34.92 14.54
C ARG A 12 8.62 -33.55 14.22
N SER A 13 8.87 -33.11 12.99
CA SER A 13 8.06 -32.06 12.35
C SER A 13 6.61 -32.52 12.41
N SER A 14 5.86 -31.86 13.29
CA SER A 14 4.42 -32.01 13.41
C SER A 14 3.80 -31.68 12.05
N ARG A 15 3.35 -32.69 11.31
CA ARG A 15 2.30 -32.52 10.29
C ARG A 15 1.06 -32.07 11.04
N GLN A 16 0.96 -30.78 11.33
CA GLN A 16 -0.29 -30.16 11.75
C GLN A 16 -1.29 -30.43 10.62
N SER A 17 -2.30 -31.27 10.91
CA SER A 17 -3.41 -31.51 10.01
C SER A 17 -4.19 -30.21 9.87
N VAL A 18 -4.09 -29.56 8.71
CA VAL A 18 -4.94 -28.42 8.36
C VAL A 18 -6.39 -28.89 8.45
N LYS A 19 -7.19 -28.30 9.34
CA LYS A 19 -8.60 -28.65 9.49
C LYS A 19 -9.40 -27.94 8.40
N LEU A 20 -10.52 -28.53 7.97
CA LEU A 20 -11.40 -27.90 6.97
C LEU A 20 -11.92 -26.53 7.45
N ASP A 21 -12.00 -26.34 8.76
CA ASP A 21 -12.42 -25.10 9.42
C ASP A 21 -11.37 -23.98 9.32
N ASP A 22 -10.12 -24.32 9.00
CA ASP A 22 -9.03 -23.36 8.74
C ASP A 22 -9.08 -22.80 7.30
N ILE A 23 -9.94 -23.37 6.43
CA ILE A 23 -10.06 -23.00 5.02
C ILE A 23 -11.14 -21.93 4.89
N THR A 24 -10.73 -20.68 4.73
CA THR A 24 -11.65 -19.59 4.39
C THR A 24 -12.12 -19.77 2.95
N ILE A 25 -13.34 -20.28 2.74
CA ILE A 25 -13.94 -20.40 1.42
C ILE A 25 -14.45 -19.01 1.01
N VAL A 26 -13.72 -18.36 0.12
CA VAL A 26 -14.09 -17.05 -0.44
C VAL A 26 -14.89 -17.27 -1.73
N ASP A 27 -16.03 -16.58 -1.87
CA ASP A 27 -16.78 -16.57 -3.12
C ASP A 27 -15.91 -15.98 -4.25
N PRO A 28 -15.65 -16.73 -5.34
CA PRO A 28 -14.83 -16.25 -6.46
C PRO A 28 -15.36 -14.97 -7.10
N ALA A 29 -16.67 -14.71 -7.07
CA ALA A 29 -17.25 -13.46 -7.59
C ALA A 29 -16.91 -12.26 -6.70
N VAL A 30 -16.93 -12.44 -5.38
CA VAL A 30 -16.54 -11.41 -4.40
C VAL A 30 -15.05 -11.14 -4.49
N LEU A 31 -14.23 -12.19 -4.61
CA LEU A 31 -12.78 -12.05 -4.76
C LEU A 31 -12.42 -11.27 -6.03
N LYS A 32 -13.02 -11.59 -7.18
CA LYS A 32 -12.78 -10.86 -8.44
C LYS A 32 -13.11 -9.37 -8.32
N ARG A 33 -14.22 -9.03 -7.66
CA ARG A 33 -14.60 -7.63 -7.41
C ARG A 33 -13.60 -6.92 -6.49
N ALA A 34 -13.18 -7.58 -5.41
CA ALA A 34 -12.22 -7.02 -4.46
C ALA A 34 -10.84 -6.77 -5.11
N VAL A 35 -10.35 -7.74 -5.89
CA VAL A 35 -9.09 -7.60 -6.65
C VAL A 35 -9.21 -6.48 -7.69
N GLY A 36 -10.34 -6.38 -8.39
CA GLY A 36 -10.59 -5.28 -9.33
C GLY A 36 -10.53 -3.91 -8.65
N ALA A 37 -11.20 -3.75 -7.50
CA ALA A 37 -11.18 -2.51 -6.74
C ALA A 37 -9.75 -2.15 -6.25
N MET A 38 -8.98 -3.13 -5.79
CA MET A 38 -7.59 -2.94 -5.39
C MET A 38 -6.71 -2.52 -6.58
N ALA A 39 -6.88 -3.17 -7.74
CA ALA A 39 -6.14 -2.84 -8.94
C ALA A 39 -6.45 -1.42 -9.43
N PHE A 40 -7.72 -1.01 -9.41
CA PHE A 40 -8.13 0.35 -9.76
C PHE A 40 -7.54 1.39 -8.81
N GLY A 41 -7.57 1.14 -7.49
CA GLY A 41 -6.96 2.04 -6.51
C GLY A 41 -5.47 2.21 -6.75
N ASN A 42 -4.75 1.11 -6.96
CA ASN A 42 -3.34 1.14 -7.30
C ASN A 42 -3.08 1.89 -8.62
N ALA A 43 -3.89 1.64 -9.66
CA ALA A 43 -3.75 2.35 -10.94
C ALA A 43 -3.93 3.86 -10.80
N MET A 44 -4.87 4.31 -9.96
CA MET A 44 -5.11 5.73 -9.69
C MET A 44 -3.90 6.38 -9.02
N GLU A 45 -3.33 5.72 -8.00
CA GLU A 45 -2.09 6.21 -7.37
C GLU A 45 -0.94 6.35 -8.38
N TRP A 46 -0.76 5.36 -9.26
CA TRP A 46 0.26 5.42 -10.31
C TRP A 46 0.00 6.50 -11.35
N PHE A 47 -1.26 6.74 -11.69
CA PHE A 47 -1.66 7.82 -12.58
C PHE A 47 -1.23 9.17 -12.00
N ASP A 48 -1.57 9.45 -10.73
CA ASP A 48 -1.22 10.71 -10.07
C ASP A 48 0.31 10.90 -10.00
N PHE A 49 1.07 9.86 -9.68
CA PHE A 49 2.55 9.96 -9.67
C PHE A 49 3.13 10.20 -11.07
N GLY A 50 2.54 9.56 -12.09
CA GLY A 50 2.94 9.77 -13.48
C GLY A 50 2.68 11.20 -13.93
N VAL A 51 1.48 11.73 -13.67
CA VAL A 51 1.11 13.11 -14.00
C VAL A 51 2.01 14.09 -13.25
N TYR A 52 2.19 13.92 -11.93
CA TYR A 52 3.06 14.78 -11.12
C TYR A 52 4.50 14.80 -11.66
N SER A 53 5.05 13.63 -11.96
CA SER A 53 6.42 13.50 -12.47
C SER A 53 6.56 14.15 -13.86
N TYR A 54 5.55 13.99 -14.72
CA TYR A 54 5.50 14.62 -16.03
C TYR A 54 5.54 16.15 -15.94
N ILE A 55 4.78 16.74 -15.02
CA ILE A 55 4.72 18.19 -14.84
C ILE A 55 5.79 18.75 -13.87
N ALA A 56 6.69 17.91 -13.35
CA ALA A 56 7.62 18.29 -12.30
C ALA A 56 8.53 19.48 -12.68
N VAL A 57 8.97 19.55 -13.93
CA VAL A 57 9.78 20.68 -14.42
C VAL A 57 8.99 21.99 -14.41
N THR A 58 7.70 21.94 -14.74
CA THR A 58 6.81 23.10 -14.73
C THR A 58 6.53 23.52 -13.28
N LEU A 59 6.24 22.56 -12.39
CA LEU A 59 6.06 22.83 -10.96
C LEU A 59 7.31 23.49 -10.35
N GLY A 60 8.50 23.00 -10.70
CA GLY A 60 9.76 23.59 -10.25
C GLY A 60 9.90 25.06 -10.61
N LYS A 61 9.55 25.43 -11.85
CA LYS A 61 9.60 26.82 -12.32
C LYS A 61 8.56 27.71 -11.66
N VAL A 62 7.36 27.18 -11.41
CA VAL A 62 6.23 27.96 -10.84
C VAL A 62 6.38 28.14 -9.34
N PHE A 63 6.72 27.09 -8.60
CA PHE A 63 6.80 27.10 -7.15
C PHE A 63 8.18 27.53 -6.61
N PHE A 64 9.25 27.36 -7.39
CA PHE A 64 10.61 27.73 -6.98
C PHE A 64 11.32 28.65 -8.01
N PRO A 65 10.69 29.75 -8.48
CA PRO A 65 11.20 30.55 -9.60
C PRO A 65 12.57 31.19 -9.36
N SER A 66 12.91 31.47 -8.09
CA SER A 66 14.17 32.11 -7.69
C SER A 66 15.35 31.14 -7.53
N SER A 67 15.12 29.84 -7.66
CA SER A 67 16.15 28.79 -7.49
C SER A 67 16.83 28.44 -8.82
N SER A 68 18.02 27.84 -8.77
CA SER A 68 18.67 27.31 -9.98
C SER A 68 17.85 26.15 -10.59
N PRO A 69 17.93 25.89 -11.90
CA PRO A 69 17.12 24.84 -12.55
C PRO A 69 17.23 23.46 -11.89
N SER A 70 18.44 23.09 -11.43
CA SER A 70 18.68 21.83 -10.72
C SER A 70 18.03 21.82 -9.34
N ALA A 71 18.09 22.94 -8.59
CA ALA A 71 17.47 23.05 -7.27
C ALA A 71 15.94 23.06 -7.35
N GLN A 72 15.35 23.65 -8.39
CA GLN A 72 13.91 23.62 -8.64
C GLN A 72 13.38 22.20 -8.82
N LEU A 73 14.05 21.41 -9.65
CA LEU A 73 13.68 20.03 -9.90
C LEU A 73 13.85 19.19 -8.63
N LEU A 74 14.97 19.38 -7.91
CA LEU A 74 15.23 18.68 -6.66
C LEU A 74 14.18 19.01 -5.58
N ALA A 75 13.76 20.27 -5.45
CA ALA A 75 12.70 20.67 -4.53
C ALA A 75 11.33 20.07 -4.91
N THR A 76 11.04 19.97 -6.20
CA THR A 76 9.81 19.33 -6.71
C THR A 76 9.80 17.83 -6.42
N PHE A 77 10.94 17.14 -6.62
CA PHE A 77 11.09 15.75 -6.20
C PHE A 77 11.12 15.59 -4.67
N GLY A 78 11.61 16.57 -3.93
CA GLY A 78 11.51 16.62 -2.48
C GLY A 78 10.06 16.67 -2.00
N THR A 79 9.22 17.45 -2.69
CA THR A 79 7.78 17.49 -2.43
C THR A 79 7.11 16.15 -2.77
N PHE A 80 7.51 15.51 -3.87
CA PHE A 80 7.08 14.15 -4.19
C PHE A 80 7.48 13.14 -3.11
N ALA A 81 8.72 13.21 -2.61
CA ALA A 81 9.20 12.38 -1.51
C ALA A 81 8.40 12.63 -0.22
N ALA A 82 8.05 13.88 0.08
CA ALA A 82 7.21 14.22 1.23
C ALA A 82 5.82 13.55 1.14
N ALA A 83 5.26 13.39 -0.07
CA ALA A 83 4.00 12.66 -0.25
C ALA A 83 4.08 11.19 0.19
N PHE A 84 5.26 10.54 0.12
CA PHE A 84 5.44 9.19 0.66
C PHE A 84 5.33 9.13 2.19
N LEU A 85 5.67 10.21 2.90
CA LEU A 85 5.45 10.29 4.36
C LEU A 85 3.98 10.46 4.70
N VAL A 86 3.22 11.13 3.83
CA VAL A 86 1.78 11.29 4.00
C VAL A 86 1.04 9.97 3.83
N ARG A 87 1.54 9.00 3.04
CA ARG A 87 0.88 7.70 2.85
C ARG A 87 0.70 6.90 4.15
N PRO A 88 1.74 6.68 4.99
CA PRO A 88 1.58 6.09 6.31
C PRO A 88 0.60 6.87 7.20
N LEU A 89 0.65 8.20 7.16
CA LEU A 89 -0.29 9.05 7.93
C LEU A 89 -1.74 8.81 7.49
N GLY A 90 -1.98 8.75 6.18
CA GLY A 90 -3.28 8.40 5.61
C GLY A 90 -3.74 7.01 6.07
N GLY A 91 -2.87 6.01 6.03
CA GLY A 91 -3.16 4.67 6.54
C GLY A 91 -3.52 4.63 8.03
N MET A 92 -2.87 5.44 8.85
CA MET A 92 -3.19 5.55 10.28
C MET A 92 -4.55 6.22 10.55
N VAL A 93 -5.01 7.11 9.67
CA VAL A 93 -6.32 7.78 9.80
C VAL A 93 -7.44 6.96 9.17
N PHE A 94 -7.27 6.57 7.90
CA PHE A 94 -8.27 5.82 7.14
C PHE A 94 -8.32 4.33 7.49
N GLY A 95 -7.28 3.77 8.10
CA GLY A 95 -7.26 2.38 8.57
C GLY A 95 -8.31 2.11 9.66
N PRO A 96 -8.25 2.77 10.82
CA PRO A 96 -9.25 2.63 11.87
C PRO A 96 -10.65 3.02 11.41
N LEU A 97 -10.75 3.99 10.50
CA LEU A 97 -12.02 4.40 9.90
C LEU A 97 -12.60 3.29 9.01
N GLY A 98 -11.75 2.58 8.25
CA GLY A 98 -12.10 1.43 7.43
C GLY A 98 -12.58 0.24 8.26
N ASP A 99 -11.99 0.03 9.43
CA ASP A 99 -12.40 -1.03 10.35
C ASP A 99 -13.72 -0.69 11.09
N ARG A 100 -14.06 0.61 11.26
CA ARG A 100 -15.34 1.04 11.88
C ARG A 100 -16.52 1.17 10.91
N ILE A 101 -16.29 1.77 9.73
CA ILE A 101 -17.36 2.15 8.78
C ILE A 101 -17.47 1.14 7.62
N GLY A 102 -16.46 0.29 7.47
CA GLY A 102 -16.37 -0.74 6.43
C GLY A 102 -15.37 -0.36 5.33
N ARG A 103 -14.46 -1.29 5.03
CA ARG A 103 -13.33 -1.10 4.08
C ARG A 103 -13.77 -0.64 2.70
N GLN A 104 -14.87 -1.18 2.15
CA GLN A 104 -15.37 -0.80 0.83
C GLN A 104 -15.82 0.67 0.77
N ARG A 105 -16.48 1.17 1.83
CA ARG A 105 -16.95 2.57 1.87
C ARG A 105 -15.80 3.54 1.98
N VAL A 106 -14.79 3.20 2.78
CA VAL A 106 -13.58 4.02 2.90
C VAL A 106 -12.78 4.03 1.61
N LEU A 107 -12.62 2.88 0.93
CA LEU A 107 -11.99 2.81 -0.39
C LEU A 107 -12.71 3.69 -1.44
N ALA A 108 -14.04 3.63 -1.48
CA ALA A 108 -14.81 4.48 -2.38
C ALA A 108 -14.66 5.97 -2.03
N ALA A 109 -14.69 6.31 -0.74
CA ALA A 109 -14.51 7.69 -0.29
C ALA A 109 -13.11 8.24 -0.63
N THR A 110 -12.05 7.44 -0.49
CA THR A 110 -10.69 7.84 -0.89
C THR A 110 -10.57 8.06 -2.38
N MET A 111 -11.20 7.20 -3.21
CA MET A 111 -11.22 7.39 -4.66
C MET A 111 -11.99 8.65 -5.07
N ILE A 112 -13.13 8.94 -4.43
CA ILE A 112 -13.90 10.16 -4.69
C ILE A 112 -13.09 11.39 -4.27
N MET A 113 -12.41 11.36 -3.11
CA MET A 113 -11.53 12.46 -2.68
C MET A 113 -10.40 12.72 -3.68
N MET A 114 -9.75 11.68 -4.18
CA MET A 114 -8.71 11.82 -5.21
C MET A 114 -9.28 12.42 -6.51
N ALA A 115 -10.50 12.04 -6.90
CA ALA A 115 -11.14 12.56 -8.12
C ALA A 115 -11.67 13.99 -7.99
N VAL A 116 -11.97 14.46 -6.77
CA VAL A 116 -12.43 15.83 -6.50
C VAL A 116 -11.26 16.83 -6.43
N GLY A 117 -10.07 16.35 -6.08
CA GLY A 117 -8.84 17.14 -6.02
C GLY A 117 -8.34 17.62 -7.38
#